data_AF-W1QL35-F1
#
_entry.id   AF-W1QL35-F1
#
_cell.length_a   1.000
_cell.length_b   1.000
_cell.length_c   1.000
_cell.angle_alpha   90.00
_cell.angle_beta   90.00
_cell.angle_gamma   90.00
#
_symmetry.space_group_name_H-M   'P 1'
#
loop_
_entity.id
_entity.type
_entity.pdbx_description
1 polymer ?
#
loop_
_entity_poly.entity_id
_entity_poly.type
_entity_poly.pdbx_seq_one_letter_code
_entity_poly.pdbx_strand_id
1 'polypeptide(L)'
;MVRKCDYMIRKQMSQKSKMAEYAQLEPHQFRKLCRDAKHTSHTSGACEKYAQANLIVLPKEYANDFVNLCLRNPVPCPLLCQTPVGDPFKVDDSRYLQKGFDLRTDFPSYNIYENGELRLTKTDVRDEWSSNHIGFLIGCSHSFEHELCENGLVPRHLTLGRGVPVYKTTKRLDPSGVFINCTYVVSMRPYKPEDVPKVRKITSSFKKTHGEPVDWGYDGAERLGIPDLKRPDFGGQPVIHDNEVPVFWGCGVTPQLVVMQQKDKIRGPVISHTTGAMLALDITSEDIKRIG
;
A
#
# COMPACT_ATOMS: atom_id res chain seq x y z
N MET A 1 -36.63 6.34 -1.51
CA MET A 1 -35.56 5.64 -0.74
C MET A 1 -35.24 4.26 -1.29
N VAL A 2 -36.23 3.42 -1.61
CA VAL A 2 -36.08 2.04 -2.14
C VAL A 2 -35.18 1.93 -3.40
N ARG A 3 -35.36 2.81 -4.40
CA ARG A 3 -34.57 2.79 -5.65
C ARG A 3 -33.05 3.06 -5.49
N LYS A 4 -32.63 3.81 -4.47
CA LYS A 4 -31.19 4.03 -4.17
C LYS A 4 -30.58 2.79 -3.52
N CYS A 5 -31.36 2.06 -2.70
CA CYS A 5 -30.92 0.84 -2.04
C CYS A 5 -30.70 -0.28 -3.07
N ASP A 6 -31.65 -0.49 -3.98
CA ASP A 6 -31.52 -1.48 -5.07
C ASP A 6 -30.36 -1.18 -6.02
N TYR A 7 -30.10 0.10 -6.33
CA TYR A 7 -28.96 0.51 -7.14
C TYR A 7 -27.63 0.20 -6.45
N MET A 8 -27.50 0.49 -5.16
CA MET A 8 -26.28 0.19 -4.40
C MET A 8 -26.04 -1.32 -4.24
N ILE A 9 -27.11 -2.09 -4.02
CA ILE A 9 -27.05 -3.56 -3.94
C ILE A 9 -26.61 -4.15 -5.27
N ARG A 10 -27.21 -3.74 -6.40
CA ARG A 10 -26.79 -4.19 -7.74
C ARG A 10 -25.36 -3.79 -8.07
N LYS A 11 -24.92 -2.59 -7.67
CA LYS A 11 -23.54 -2.12 -7.86
C LYS A 11 -22.55 -2.95 -7.03
N GLN A 12 -22.87 -3.26 -5.77
CA GLN A 12 -22.06 -4.14 -4.93
C GLN A 12 -21.99 -5.57 -5.47
N MET A 13 -23.11 -6.13 -5.94
CA MET A 13 -23.12 -7.48 -6.53
C MET A 13 -22.32 -7.55 -7.83
N SER A 14 -22.43 -6.53 -8.70
CA SER A 14 -21.62 -6.43 -9.94
C SER A 14 -20.13 -6.22 -9.64
N GLN A 15 -19.79 -5.47 -8.60
CA GLN A 15 -18.40 -5.29 -8.18
C GLN A 15 -17.83 -6.58 -7.58
N LYS A 16 -18.63 -7.34 -6.82
CA LYS A 16 -18.26 -8.67 -6.32
C LYS A 16 -18.00 -9.66 -7.46
N SER A 17 -18.86 -9.70 -8.48
CA SER A 17 -18.69 -10.62 -9.61
C SER A 17 -17.45 -10.27 -10.44
N LYS A 18 -17.16 -8.99 -10.65
CA LYS A 18 -15.94 -8.54 -11.33
C LYS A 18 -14.67 -8.84 -10.53
N MET A 19 -14.69 -8.67 -9.21
CA MET A 19 -13.51 -9.00 -8.40
C MET A 19 -13.24 -10.50 -8.39
N ALA A 20 -14.27 -11.35 -8.40
CA ALA A 20 -14.09 -12.80 -8.55
C ALA A 20 -13.43 -13.18 -9.89
N GLU A 21 -13.78 -12.47 -10.97
CA GLU A 21 -13.09 -12.61 -12.26
C GLU A 21 -11.63 -12.13 -12.18
N TYR A 22 -11.40 -10.96 -11.57
CA TYR A 22 -10.06 -10.38 -11.48
C TYR A 22 -9.11 -11.15 -10.55
N ALA A 23 -9.65 -11.89 -9.57
CA ALA A 23 -8.86 -12.73 -8.67
C ALA A 23 -8.02 -13.77 -9.44
N GLN A 24 -8.57 -14.30 -10.53
CA GLN A 24 -7.93 -15.34 -11.35
C GLN A 24 -7.08 -14.79 -12.51
N LEU A 25 -7.01 -13.47 -12.67
CA LEU A 25 -6.21 -12.88 -13.74
C LEU A 25 -4.71 -12.98 -13.46
N GLU A 26 -3.97 -13.16 -14.54
CA GLU A 26 -2.53 -12.95 -14.55
C GLU A 26 -2.23 -11.45 -14.45
N PRO A 27 -1.14 -11.03 -13.79
CA PRO A 27 -0.84 -9.63 -13.53
C PRO A 27 -0.83 -8.74 -14.77
N HIS A 28 -0.27 -9.23 -15.88
CA HIS A 28 -0.25 -8.49 -17.15
C HIS A 28 -1.65 -8.22 -17.72
N GLN A 29 -2.61 -9.13 -17.51
CA GLN A 29 -3.99 -8.97 -17.95
C GLN A 29 -4.68 -7.88 -17.12
N PHE A 30 -4.48 -7.92 -15.79
CA PHE A 30 -5.03 -6.91 -14.91
C PHE A 30 -4.42 -5.53 -15.14
N ARG A 31 -3.09 -5.43 -15.30
CA ARG A 31 -2.41 -4.17 -15.68
C ARG A 31 -2.95 -3.60 -16.98
N LYS A 32 -3.30 -4.45 -17.96
CA LYS A 32 -3.97 -4.01 -19.19
C LYS A 32 -5.34 -3.39 -18.92
N LEU A 33 -6.14 -3.93 -17.99
CA LEU A 33 -7.42 -3.34 -17.61
C LEU A 33 -7.24 -1.95 -16.99
N CYS A 34 -6.22 -1.76 -16.15
CA CYS A 34 -5.85 -0.46 -15.60
C CYS A 34 -5.44 0.51 -16.71
N ARG A 35 -4.54 0.08 -17.60
CA ARG A 35 -4.04 0.86 -18.74
C ARG A 35 -5.15 1.32 -19.68
N ASP A 36 -6.12 0.45 -19.94
CA ASP A 36 -7.30 0.76 -20.76
C ASP A 36 -8.37 1.58 -20.00
N ALA A 37 -8.10 1.98 -18.73
CA ALA A 37 -9.04 2.63 -17.81
C ALA A 37 -10.36 1.85 -17.58
N LYS A 38 -10.33 0.52 -17.77
CA LYS A 38 -11.48 -0.38 -17.51
C LYS A 38 -11.61 -0.73 -16.03
N HIS A 39 -10.53 -0.63 -15.27
CA HIS A 39 -10.52 -0.73 -13.82
C HIS A 39 -9.78 0.46 -13.21
N THR A 40 -10.47 1.25 -12.39
CA THR A 40 -9.97 2.51 -11.81
C THR A 40 -10.22 2.59 -10.30
N SER A 41 -10.47 1.44 -9.67
CA SER A 41 -10.84 1.31 -8.25
C SER A 41 -9.80 0.49 -7.49
N HIS A 42 -10.09 0.15 -6.24
CA HIS A 42 -9.23 -0.68 -5.39
C HIS A 42 -8.81 -2.00 -6.08
N THR A 43 -7.65 -2.53 -5.71
CA THR A 43 -7.07 -3.77 -6.25
C THR A 43 -7.13 -4.94 -5.27
N SER A 44 -7.71 -4.74 -4.09
CA SER A 44 -7.91 -5.82 -3.11
C SER A 44 -8.70 -6.97 -3.73
N GLY A 45 -8.13 -8.18 -3.70
CA GLY A 45 -8.70 -9.38 -4.29
C GLY A 45 -8.43 -9.59 -5.79
N ALA A 46 -7.75 -8.67 -6.48
CA ALA A 46 -7.27 -8.90 -7.84
C ALA A 46 -5.93 -9.65 -7.84
N CYS A 47 -5.74 -10.54 -8.81
CA CYS A 47 -4.52 -11.35 -8.98
C CYS A 47 -4.11 -12.05 -7.68
N GLU A 48 -5.00 -12.86 -7.09
CA GLU A 48 -4.91 -13.34 -5.70
C GLU A 48 -3.58 -14.04 -5.35
N LYS A 49 -2.99 -14.74 -6.33
CA LYS A 49 -1.71 -15.45 -6.18
C LYS A 49 -0.48 -14.53 -6.16
N TYR A 50 -0.64 -13.29 -6.63
CA TYR A 50 0.44 -12.38 -6.94
C TYR A 50 0.60 -11.28 -5.90
N ALA A 51 1.83 -10.82 -5.71
CA ALA A 51 2.10 -9.69 -4.86
C ALA A 51 1.61 -8.39 -5.52
N GLN A 52 1.31 -7.40 -4.68
CA GLN A 52 0.98 -6.05 -5.13
C GLN A 52 1.96 -5.03 -4.55
N ALA A 53 2.22 -3.94 -5.29
CA ALA A 53 3.15 -2.89 -4.86
C ALA A 53 2.49 -1.50 -4.84
N ASN A 54 2.92 -0.73 -3.86
CA ASN A 54 2.72 0.72 -3.79
C ASN A 54 3.72 1.42 -4.73
N LEU A 55 3.35 2.62 -5.20
CA LEU A 55 4.21 3.50 -6.01
C LEU A 55 4.51 4.81 -5.31
N ILE A 56 5.78 5.23 -5.43
CA ILE A 56 6.27 6.59 -5.27
C ILE A 56 7.15 6.94 -6.47
N VAL A 57 6.97 8.13 -7.04
CA VAL A 57 7.82 8.66 -8.12
C VAL A 57 8.33 10.01 -7.68
N LEU A 58 9.65 10.18 -7.73
CA LEU A 58 10.33 11.39 -7.27
C LEU A 58 11.32 11.89 -8.32
N PRO A 59 11.63 13.19 -8.35
CA PRO A 59 12.80 13.70 -9.05
C PRO A 59 14.08 12.99 -8.57
N LYS A 60 14.98 12.67 -9.51
CA LYS A 60 16.19 11.86 -9.26
C LYS A 60 17.11 12.42 -8.18
N GLU A 61 17.07 13.74 -7.95
CA GLU A 61 17.88 14.42 -6.94
C GLU A 61 17.56 13.96 -5.52
N TYR A 62 16.34 13.45 -5.28
CA TYR A 62 15.90 12.92 -3.98
C TYR A 62 15.97 11.39 -3.90
N ALA A 63 16.42 10.73 -4.97
CA ALA A 63 16.37 9.27 -5.06
C ALA A 63 17.25 8.58 -4.01
N ASN A 64 18.51 9.01 -3.88
CA ASN A 64 19.44 8.42 -2.92
C ASN A 64 18.96 8.61 -1.48
N ASP A 65 18.42 9.79 -1.16
CA ASP A 65 17.83 10.07 0.15
C ASP A 65 16.66 9.12 0.44
N PHE A 66 15.82 8.87 -0.57
CA PHE A 66 14.67 7.98 -0.42
C PHE A 66 15.05 6.50 -0.29
N VAL A 67 16.02 6.03 -1.09
CA VAL A 67 16.57 4.68 -0.97
C VAL A 67 17.18 4.47 0.42
N ASN A 68 18.00 5.41 0.89
CA ASN A 68 18.61 5.34 2.21
C ASN A 68 17.56 5.42 3.32
N LEU A 69 16.51 6.23 3.17
CA LEU A 69 15.38 6.25 4.09
C LEU A 69 14.71 4.87 4.16
N CYS A 70 14.46 4.22 3.03
CA CYS A 70 13.86 2.88 2.99
C CYS A 70 14.77 1.83 3.64
N LEU A 71 16.09 1.86 3.37
CA LEU A 71 17.06 0.95 3.97
C LEU A 71 17.15 1.09 5.49
N ARG A 72 17.05 2.32 6.00
CA ARG A 72 17.04 2.62 7.44
C ARG A 72 15.70 2.27 8.10
N ASN A 73 14.61 2.24 7.33
CA ASN A 73 13.26 1.99 7.81
C ASN A 73 12.58 0.85 7.02
N PRO A 74 13.13 -0.38 7.01
CA PRO A 74 12.70 -1.44 6.09
C PRO A 74 11.29 -1.96 6.39
N VAL A 75 10.82 -1.86 7.64
CA VAL A 75 9.48 -2.32 8.05
C VAL A 75 8.37 -1.41 7.47
N PRO A 76 8.37 -0.07 7.67
CA PRO A 76 7.34 0.80 7.09
C PRO A 76 7.60 1.12 5.61
N CYS A 77 8.85 1.00 5.14
CA CYS A 77 9.27 1.33 3.77
C CYS A 77 9.99 0.16 3.09
N PRO A 78 9.32 -1.00 2.89
CA PRO A 78 9.95 -2.16 2.27
C PRO A 78 10.15 -1.93 0.77
N LEU A 79 11.29 -1.35 0.38
CA LEU A 79 11.62 -1.12 -1.02
C LEU A 79 11.84 -2.46 -1.74
N LEU A 80 11.08 -2.67 -2.83
CA LEU A 80 11.18 -3.87 -3.67
C LEU A 80 12.19 -3.65 -4.79
N CYS A 81 11.95 -2.61 -5.59
CA CYS A 81 12.77 -2.24 -6.73
C CYS A 81 12.53 -0.78 -7.13
N GLN A 82 13.37 -0.27 -8.03
CA GLN A 82 13.27 1.08 -8.58
C GLN A 82 13.52 1.09 -10.10
N THR A 83 13.07 2.13 -10.77
CA THR A 83 13.34 2.34 -12.19
C THR A 83 14.70 2.98 -12.42
N PRO A 84 15.30 2.84 -13.61
CA PRO A 84 16.27 3.81 -14.09
C PRO A 84 15.65 5.21 -14.17
N VAL A 85 16.50 6.24 -14.18
CA VAL A 85 16.08 7.64 -14.34
C VAL A 85 15.35 7.81 -15.68
N GLY A 86 14.11 8.26 -15.61
CA GLY A 86 13.26 8.59 -16.76
C GLY A 86 12.66 7.41 -17.50
N ASP A 87 12.96 6.15 -17.13
CA ASP A 87 12.50 4.96 -17.85
C ASP A 87 11.41 4.21 -17.06
N PRO A 88 10.11 4.40 -17.36
CA PRO A 88 9.00 3.76 -16.67
C PRO A 88 8.75 2.31 -17.10
N PHE A 89 9.58 1.75 -18.00
CA PHE A 89 9.41 0.41 -18.58
C PHE A 89 10.44 -0.60 -18.07
N LYS A 90 11.32 -0.19 -17.14
CA LYS A 90 12.36 -1.04 -16.56
C LYS A 90 12.43 -0.87 -15.05
N VAL A 91 12.83 -1.94 -14.37
CA VAL A 91 13.17 -1.95 -12.95
C VAL A 91 14.52 -2.66 -12.77
N ASP A 92 15.19 -2.37 -11.66
CA ASP A 92 16.49 -2.97 -11.31
C ASP A 92 16.41 -4.44 -10.86
N ASP A 93 15.20 -4.96 -10.63
CA ASP A 93 14.95 -6.37 -10.36
C ASP A 93 13.73 -6.88 -11.16
N SER A 94 14.02 -7.63 -12.23
CA SER A 94 13.01 -8.16 -13.16
C SER A 94 12.15 -9.28 -12.59
N ARG A 95 12.44 -9.77 -11.37
CA ARG A 95 11.58 -10.74 -10.68
C ARG A 95 10.22 -10.13 -10.34
N TYR A 96 10.17 -8.82 -10.06
CA TYR A 96 8.93 -8.13 -9.71
C TYR A 96 8.08 -7.77 -10.93
N LEU A 97 8.74 -7.41 -12.05
CA LEU A 97 8.07 -6.99 -13.28
C LEU A 97 8.82 -7.45 -14.53
N GLN A 98 8.15 -8.23 -15.36
CA GLN A 98 8.60 -8.71 -16.67
C GLN A 98 8.29 -7.69 -17.76
N LYS A 99 8.95 -7.77 -18.92
CA LYS A 99 8.79 -6.82 -20.03
C LYS A 99 7.31 -6.61 -20.41
N GLY A 100 6.95 -5.36 -20.73
CA GLY A 100 5.61 -4.98 -21.23
C GLY A 100 4.72 -4.21 -20.25
N PHE A 101 5.21 -3.92 -19.04
CA PHE A 101 4.57 -2.95 -18.14
C PHE A 101 4.88 -1.50 -18.53
N ASP A 102 4.01 -0.58 -18.13
CA ASP A 102 4.26 0.87 -18.12
C ASP A 102 3.75 1.42 -16.78
N LEU A 103 4.67 1.85 -15.90
CA LEU A 103 4.29 2.34 -14.56
C LEU A 103 3.42 3.59 -14.60
N ARG A 104 3.29 4.28 -15.73
CA ARG A 104 2.49 5.50 -15.88
C ARG A 104 1.01 5.25 -16.15
N THR A 105 0.63 4.02 -16.49
CA THR A 105 -0.75 3.63 -16.82
C THR A 105 -1.23 2.35 -16.17
N ASP A 106 -0.33 1.52 -15.64
CA ASP A 106 -0.68 0.17 -15.19
C ASP A 106 -1.26 0.11 -13.76
N PHE A 107 -1.32 1.24 -13.05
CA PHE A 107 -2.08 1.37 -11.82
C PHE A 107 -3.51 1.84 -12.14
N PRO A 108 -4.52 1.44 -11.35
CA PRO A 108 -5.89 1.89 -11.58
C PRO A 108 -6.05 3.42 -11.42
N SER A 109 -5.26 4.03 -10.54
CA SER A 109 -5.37 5.45 -10.20
C SER A 109 -4.12 5.98 -9.49
N TYR A 110 -3.78 7.23 -9.78
CA TYR A 110 -2.60 7.95 -9.33
C TYR A 110 -2.99 9.28 -8.68
N ASN A 111 -2.19 9.70 -7.70
CA ASN A 111 -2.19 11.04 -7.16
C ASN A 111 -0.93 11.78 -7.60
N ILE A 112 -1.10 13.04 -8.01
CA ILE A 112 -0.02 13.93 -8.39
C ILE A 112 0.04 15.03 -7.33
N TYR A 113 1.19 15.14 -6.68
CA TYR A 113 1.47 16.12 -5.66
C TYR A 113 2.47 17.16 -6.17
N GLU A 114 2.28 18.40 -5.75
CA GLU A 114 3.21 19.49 -6.01
C GLU A 114 3.34 20.29 -4.71
N ASN A 115 4.57 20.54 -4.27
CA ASN A 115 4.85 21.17 -2.96
C ASN A 115 4.09 20.46 -1.82
N GLY A 116 4.09 19.13 -1.84
CA GLY A 116 3.43 18.26 -0.85
C GLY A 116 1.90 18.33 -0.79
N GLU A 117 1.25 19.08 -1.68
CA GLU A 117 -0.21 19.19 -1.77
C GLU A 117 -0.75 18.38 -2.94
N LEU A 118 -1.89 17.72 -2.75
CA LEU A 118 -2.55 16.95 -3.81
C LEU A 118 -3.09 17.91 -4.87
N ARG A 119 -2.58 17.83 -6.09
CA ARG A 119 -3.00 18.67 -7.21
C ARG A 119 -4.05 18.00 -8.08
N LEU A 120 -3.82 16.73 -8.44
CA LEU A 120 -4.67 15.96 -9.36
C LEU A 120 -4.73 14.49 -8.97
N THR A 121 -5.84 13.85 -9.32
CA THR A 121 -5.99 12.40 -9.33
C THR A 121 -6.31 11.97 -10.76
N LYS A 122 -5.52 11.06 -11.33
CA LYS A 122 -5.62 10.62 -12.74
C LYS A 122 -5.49 9.10 -12.82
N THR A 123 -5.92 8.52 -13.93
CA THR A 123 -5.68 7.10 -14.27
C THR A 123 -4.46 6.92 -15.19
N ASP A 124 -3.83 8.04 -15.57
CA ASP A 124 -2.72 8.12 -16.52
C ASP A 124 -1.84 9.31 -16.12
N VAL A 125 -0.55 9.05 -15.98
CA VAL A 125 0.46 10.04 -15.58
C VAL A 125 1.59 10.20 -16.60
N ARG A 126 1.33 9.90 -17.88
CA ARG A 126 2.33 10.04 -18.95
C ARG A 126 2.84 11.46 -19.11
N ASP A 127 1.96 12.45 -18.93
CA ASP A 127 2.31 13.88 -19.05
C ASP A 127 3.12 14.38 -17.85
N GLU A 128 2.92 13.76 -16.67
CA GLU A 128 3.58 14.14 -15.43
C GLU A 128 4.92 13.43 -15.22
N TRP A 129 5.14 12.28 -15.87
CA TRP A 129 6.39 11.54 -15.78
C TRP A 129 7.46 12.08 -16.75
N SER A 130 8.29 12.98 -16.25
CA SER A 130 9.49 13.49 -16.97
C SER A 130 10.70 12.54 -16.99
N SER A 131 11.68 12.86 -17.84
CA SER A 131 13.00 12.20 -17.89
C SER A 131 13.86 12.38 -16.64
N ASN A 132 13.43 13.20 -15.67
CA ASN A 132 14.11 13.42 -14.40
C ASN A 132 13.57 12.55 -13.26
N HIS A 133 12.56 11.70 -13.50
CA HIS A 133 11.92 10.92 -12.44
C HIS A 133 12.54 9.54 -12.24
N ILE A 134 12.44 9.05 -11.01
CA ILE A 134 12.63 7.63 -10.66
C ILE A 134 11.36 7.14 -9.99
N GLY A 135 10.88 5.96 -10.41
CA GLY A 135 9.81 5.24 -9.74
C GLY A 135 10.34 4.23 -8.74
N PHE A 136 9.69 4.12 -7.58
CA PHE A 136 9.99 3.18 -6.52
C PHE A 136 8.76 2.31 -6.25
N LEU A 137 8.96 0.99 -6.30
CA LEU A 137 7.95 0.02 -5.92
C LEU A 137 8.19 -0.46 -4.50
N ILE A 138 7.15 -0.37 -3.68
CA ILE A 138 7.24 -0.59 -2.24
C ILE A 138 6.25 -1.69 -1.87
N GLY A 139 6.69 -2.64 -1.05
CA GLY A 139 5.89 -3.76 -0.59
C GLY A 139 4.59 -3.33 0.06
N CYS A 140 3.57 -4.17 -0.07
CA CYS A 140 2.22 -3.94 0.44
C CYS A 140 1.78 -5.10 1.36
N SER A 141 0.97 -4.78 2.37
CA SER A 141 0.42 -5.75 3.32
C SER A 141 -0.54 -6.79 2.72
N HIS A 142 -1.02 -6.61 1.49
CA HIS A 142 -2.01 -7.52 0.90
C HIS A 142 -1.54 -8.98 0.86
N SER A 143 -0.24 -9.22 0.66
CA SER A 143 0.29 -10.58 0.60
C SER A 143 0.11 -11.35 1.92
N PHE A 144 0.23 -10.70 3.08
CA PHE A 144 0.01 -11.39 4.35
C PHE A 144 -1.47 -11.47 4.75
N GLU A 145 -2.33 -10.59 4.23
CA GLU A 145 -3.78 -10.63 4.50
C GLU A 145 -4.42 -11.89 3.92
N HIS A 146 -4.00 -12.29 2.72
CA HIS A 146 -4.42 -13.56 2.12
C HIS A 146 -4.05 -14.75 3.01
N GLU A 147 -2.80 -14.80 3.48
CA GLU A 147 -2.33 -15.88 4.37
C GLU A 147 -3.08 -15.89 5.72
N LEU A 148 -3.43 -14.73 6.27
CA LEU A 148 -4.26 -14.64 7.46
C LEU A 148 -5.67 -15.18 7.21
N CYS A 149 -6.28 -14.87 6.05
CA CYS A 149 -7.58 -15.41 5.66
C CYS A 149 -7.56 -16.94 5.57
N GLU A 150 -6.58 -17.54 4.90
CA GLU A 150 -6.41 -19.00 4.78
C GLU A 150 -6.26 -19.69 6.15
N ASN A 151 -5.79 -18.95 7.16
CA ASN A 151 -5.62 -19.42 8.53
C ASN A 151 -6.80 -19.09 9.46
N GLY A 152 -7.93 -18.62 8.92
CA GLY A 152 -9.14 -18.28 9.67
C GLY A 152 -9.06 -16.94 10.42
N LEU A 153 -8.05 -16.12 10.14
CA LEU A 153 -7.78 -14.83 10.79
C LEU A 153 -8.14 -13.68 9.84
N VAL A 154 -9.35 -13.71 9.29
CA VAL A 154 -9.78 -12.74 8.26
C VAL A 154 -9.75 -11.30 8.80
N PRO A 155 -8.98 -10.38 8.20
CA PRO A 155 -8.96 -8.98 8.60
C PRO A 155 -10.35 -8.33 8.57
N ARG A 156 -10.73 -7.66 9.67
CA ARG A 156 -12.05 -7.04 9.84
C ARG A 156 -12.45 -6.11 8.69
N HIS A 157 -11.54 -5.28 8.18
CA HIS A 157 -11.86 -4.32 7.13
C HIS A 157 -12.30 -5.00 5.81
N LEU A 158 -11.78 -6.19 5.51
CA LEU A 158 -12.20 -6.99 4.34
C LEU A 158 -13.65 -7.45 4.51
N THR A 159 -14.02 -7.96 5.69
CA THR A 159 -15.40 -8.39 5.98
C THR A 159 -16.40 -7.23 5.88
N LEU A 160 -15.94 -6.00 6.16
CA LEU A 160 -16.77 -4.79 6.11
C LEU A 160 -16.74 -4.08 4.74
N GLY A 161 -15.88 -4.50 3.81
CA GLY A 161 -15.67 -3.81 2.54
C GLY A 161 -15.19 -2.37 2.72
N ARG A 162 -14.31 -2.12 3.70
CA ARG A 162 -13.77 -0.79 4.03
C ARG A 162 -12.26 -0.75 3.82
N GLY A 163 -11.69 0.45 3.65
CA GLY A 163 -10.24 0.63 3.71
C GLY A 163 -9.71 0.30 5.11
N VAL A 164 -8.50 -0.27 5.17
CA VAL A 164 -7.81 -0.54 6.45
C VAL A 164 -7.59 0.78 7.21
N PRO A 165 -7.86 0.85 8.53
CA PRO A 165 -7.58 2.04 9.33
C PRO A 165 -6.06 2.23 9.48
N VAL A 166 -5.60 3.46 9.24
CA VAL A 166 -4.19 3.84 9.26
C VAL A 166 -4.00 5.05 10.17
N TYR A 167 -2.96 5.03 11.01
CA TYR A 167 -2.67 6.03 12.03
C TYR A 167 -1.25 6.55 11.92
N LYS A 168 -1.08 7.87 12.04
CA LYS A 168 0.20 8.50 12.31
C LYS A 168 0.55 8.25 13.77
N THR A 169 1.78 7.82 14.00
CA THR A 169 2.29 7.55 15.35
C THR A 169 3.10 8.73 15.86
N THR A 170 3.48 8.73 17.14
CA THR A 170 4.49 9.64 17.68
C THR A 170 5.92 9.17 17.37
N LYS A 171 6.10 7.92 16.91
CA LYS A 171 7.38 7.36 16.52
C LYS A 171 7.90 8.02 15.24
N ARG A 172 9.17 8.43 15.27
CA ARG A 172 9.86 9.01 14.12
C ARG A 172 10.60 7.93 13.33
N LEU A 173 10.75 8.17 12.04
CA LEU A 173 11.62 7.39 11.18
C LEU A 173 13.07 7.78 11.42
N ASP A 174 13.98 6.83 11.18
CA ASP A 174 15.40 7.12 11.08
C ASP A 174 15.63 7.98 9.83
N PRO A 175 16.11 9.24 9.99
CA PRO A 175 16.11 10.20 8.89
C PRO A 175 17.15 9.86 7.81
N SER A 176 16.95 10.41 6.62
CA SER A 176 17.94 10.39 5.55
C SER A 176 17.80 11.60 4.62
N GLY A 177 18.89 12.34 4.43
CA GLY A 177 18.94 13.51 3.55
C GLY A 177 17.82 14.51 3.81
N VAL A 178 17.00 14.82 2.79
CA VAL A 178 15.87 15.75 2.95
C VAL A 178 14.78 15.22 3.89
N PHE A 179 14.65 13.90 4.05
CA PHE A 179 13.62 13.24 4.86
C PHE A 179 14.00 13.23 6.34
N ILE A 180 13.68 14.33 7.03
CA ILE A 180 13.89 14.49 8.47
C ILE A 180 12.56 14.74 9.18
N ASN A 181 12.48 14.39 10.47
CA ASN A 181 11.27 14.54 11.29
C ASN A 181 10.05 13.79 10.73
N CYS A 182 10.28 12.78 9.90
CA CYS A 182 9.25 11.98 9.25
C CYS A 182 8.55 11.05 10.25
N THR A 183 7.24 10.90 10.11
CA THR A 183 6.40 10.10 11.01
C THR A 183 6.30 8.66 10.55
N TYR A 184 6.46 7.71 11.48
CA TYR A 184 6.15 6.30 11.24
C TYR A 184 4.62 6.13 11.21
N VAL A 185 4.09 5.42 10.22
CA VAL A 185 2.65 5.19 10.08
C VAL A 185 2.33 3.70 10.18
N VAL A 186 1.26 3.39 10.91
CA VAL A 186 0.79 2.01 11.13
C VAL A 186 -0.60 1.79 10.58
N SER A 187 -0.85 0.57 10.10
CA SER A 187 -2.20 0.08 9.82
C SER A 187 -2.66 -0.82 10.97
N MET A 188 -3.96 -0.82 11.28
CA MET A 188 -4.51 -1.59 12.40
C MET A 188 -5.53 -2.63 11.94
N ARG A 189 -5.44 -3.83 12.52
CA ARG A 189 -6.44 -4.90 12.36
C ARG A 189 -6.74 -5.49 13.75
N PRO A 190 -8.02 -5.65 14.14
CA PRO A 190 -8.35 -6.24 15.43
C PRO A 190 -8.29 -7.77 15.36
N TYR A 191 -7.79 -8.39 16.43
CA TYR A 191 -7.77 -9.85 16.63
C TYR A 191 -8.05 -10.17 18.09
N LYS A 192 -8.45 -11.40 18.39
CA LYS A 192 -8.53 -11.84 19.78
C LYS A 192 -7.12 -11.91 20.39
N PRO A 193 -6.93 -11.60 21.69
CA PRO A 193 -5.63 -11.69 22.35
C PRO A 193 -4.93 -13.04 22.15
N GLU A 194 -5.68 -14.14 22.22
CA GLU A 194 -5.15 -15.50 22.03
C GLU A 194 -4.67 -15.79 20.61
N ASP A 195 -5.16 -15.05 19.61
CA ASP A 195 -4.78 -15.21 18.20
C ASP A 195 -3.50 -14.43 17.86
N VAL A 196 -3.10 -13.43 18.67
CA VAL A 196 -1.95 -12.56 18.39
C VAL A 196 -0.66 -13.35 18.15
N PRO A 197 -0.29 -14.39 18.94
CA PRO A 197 0.89 -15.20 18.65
C PRO A 197 0.83 -15.89 17.27
N LYS A 198 -0.34 -16.37 16.86
CA LYS A 198 -0.55 -17.00 15.54
C LYS A 198 -0.43 -15.97 14.42
N VAL A 199 -1.05 -14.80 14.59
CA VAL A 199 -0.96 -13.65 13.67
C VAL A 199 0.50 -13.25 13.45
N ARG A 200 1.28 -13.10 14.52
CA ARG A 200 2.72 -12.78 14.45
C ARG A 200 3.50 -13.86 13.70
N LYS A 201 3.28 -15.13 14.03
CA LYS A 201 3.97 -16.26 13.39
C LYS A 201 3.72 -16.32 11.88
N ILE A 202 2.47 -16.08 11.45
CA ILE A 202 2.10 -16.09 10.04
C ILE A 202 2.78 -14.92 9.30
N THR A 203 2.67 -13.72 9.88
CA THR A 203 3.10 -12.48 9.22
C THR A 203 4.60 -12.25 9.26
N SER A 204 5.35 -12.85 10.19
CA SER A 204 6.81 -12.66 10.32
C SER A 204 7.63 -13.10 9.10
N SER A 205 7.10 -14.04 8.30
CA SER A 205 7.73 -14.51 7.05
C SER A 205 7.70 -13.47 5.93
N PHE A 206 6.87 -12.42 6.04
CA PHE A 206 6.63 -11.41 5.01
C PHE A 206 7.53 -10.17 5.16
N LYS A 207 8.83 -10.35 5.36
CA LYS A 207 9.77 -9.24 5.66
C LYS A 207 9.79 -8.14 4.59
N LYS A 208 9.56 -8.49 3.33
CA LYS A 208 9.50 -7.56 2.18
C LYS A 208 8.13 -6.88 2.03
N THR A 209 7.18 -7.15 2.92
CA THR A 209 5.81 -6.64 2.91
C THR A 209 5.31 -6.34 4.34
N HIS A 210 6.17 -5.66 5.12
CA HIS A 210 6.00 -5.21 6.51
C HIS A 210 6.26 -6.24 7.62
N GLY A 211 6.09 -7.53 7.36
CA GLY A 211 6.41 -8.57 8.34
C GLY A 211 5.45 -8.63 9.54
N GLU A 212 5.98 -8.96 10.73
CA GLU A 212 5.18 -9.10 11.94
C GLU A 212 4.64 -7.75 12.47
N PRO A 213 3.58 -7.76 13.30
CA PRO A 213 3.11 -6.59 14.03
C PRO A 213 4.23 -5.84 14.73
N VAL A 214 4.20 -4.50 14.65
CA VAL A 214 5.11 -3.63 15.39
C VAL A 214 4.68 -3.41 16.84
N ASP A 215 3.38 -3.52 17.12
CA ASP A 215 2.81 -3.47 18.46
C ASP A 215 1.36 -4.02 18.45
N TRP A 216 0.76 -4.22 19.63
CA TRP A 216 -0.63 -4.64 19.80
C TRP A 216 -1.18 -4.28 21.18
N GLY A 217 -2.50 -4.37 21.35
CA GLY A 217 -3.20 -4.00 22.56
C GLY A 217 -3.44 -2.49 22.66
N TYR A 218 -4.29 -2.11 23.61
CA TYR A 218 -4.56 -0.70 23.90
C TYR A 218 -3.30 0.01 24.42
N ASP A 219 -2.50 -0.64 25.26
CA ASP A 219 -1.19 -0.14 25.68
C ASP A 219 -0.23 0.04 24.48
N GLY A 220 -0.34 -0.82 23.45
CA GLY A 220 0.41 -0.66 22.21
C GLY A 220 -0.02 0.58 21.42
N ALA A 221 -1.33 0.87 21.41
CA ALA A 221 -1.83 2.12 20.85
C ALA A 221 -1.25 3.34 21.58
N GLU A 222 -1.17 3.30 22.91
CA GLU A 222 -0.56 4.36 23.73
C GLU A 222 0.94 4.52 23.43
N ARG A 223 1.71 3.42 23.37
CA ARG A 223 3.14 3.46 23.01
C ARG A 223 3.39 4.02 21.62
N LEU A 224 2.47 3.78 20.68
CA LEU A 224 2.48 4.36 19.35
C LEU A 224 1.94 5.81 19.33
N GLY A 225 1.42 6.31 20.44
CA GLY A 225 0.86 7.65 20.56
C GLY A 225 -0.43 7.86 19.78
N ILE A 226 -1.27 6.83 19.71
CA ILE A 226 -2.58 6.86 19.04
C ILE A 226 -3.67 7.09 20.12
N PRO A 227 -4.18 8.32 20.27
CA PRO A 227 -5.07 8.66 21.39
C PRO A 227 -6.51 8.19 21.20
N ASP A 228 -6.96 8.02 19.95
CA ASP A 228 -8.32 7.61 19.63
C ASP A 228 -8.35 6.68 18.41
N LEU A 229 -8.56 5.39 18.66
CA LEU A 229 -8.68 4.39 17.60
C LEU A 229 -9.89 4.63 16.69
N LYS A 230 -10.94 5.32 17.13
CA LYS A 230 -12.14 5.57 16.29
C LYS A 230 -11.87 6.58 15.18
N ARG A 231 -10.75 7.30 15.24
CA ARG A 231 -10.39 8.39 14.31
C ARG A 231 -9.07 8.08 13.58
N PRO A 232 -9.07 7.14 12.63
CA PRO A 232 -7.89 6.90 11.81
C PRO A 232 -7.56 8.15 10.96
N ASP A 233 -6.27 8.37 10.70
CA ASP A 233 -5.79 9.42 9.80
C ASP A 233 -6.17 9.12 8.35
N PHE A 234 -6.20 7.83 7.96
CA PHE A 234 -6.59 7.37 6.63
C PHE A 234 -7.39 6.06 6.69
N GLY A 235 -8.15 5.79 5.64
CA GLY A 235 -8.93 4.57 5.50
C GLY A 235 -10.30 4.63 6.19
N GLY A 236 -10.86 3.46 6.51
CA GLY A 236 -12.20 3.35 7.10
C GLY A 236 -12.16 3.33 8.63
N GLN A 237 -13.24 3.79 9.27
CA GLN A 237 -13.40 3.67 10.72
C GLN A 237 -13.36 2.20 11.16
N PRO A 238 -12.59 1.86 12.20
CA PRO A 238 -12.49 0.49 12.68
C PRO A 238 -13.75 0.05 13.42
N VAL A 239 -13.92 -1.27 13.49
CA VAL A 239 -14.84 -1.94 14.41
C VAL A 239 -14.00 -2.95 15.18
N ILE A 240 -13.90 -2.78 16.50
CA ILE A 240 -13.17 -3.66 17.42
C ILE A 240 -14.20 -4.18 18.41
N HIS A 241 -14.35 -5.50 18.52
CA HIS A 241 -15.27 -6.09 19.49
C HIS A 241 -14.64 -6.16 20.88
N ASP A 242 -15.47 -6.31 21.92
CA ASP A 242 -15.03 -6.27 23.32
C ASP A 242 -13.98 -7.34 23.68
N ASN A 243 -13.94 -8.45 22.92
CA ASN A 243 -12.97 -9.53 23.09
C ASN A 243 -11.78 -9.45 22.13
N GLU A 244 -11.60 -8.33 21.41
CA GLU A 244 -10.52 -8.10 20.47
C GLU A 244 -9.57 -7.01 20.97
N VAL A 245 -8.33 -7.07 20.50
CA VAL A 245 -7.31 -6.05 20.71
C VAL A 245 -6.84 -5.50 19.36
N PRO A 246 -6.48 -4.21 19.26
CA PRO A 246 -5.88 -3.66 18.06
C PRO A 246 -4.48 -4.24 17.87
N VAL A 247 -4.14 -4.64 16.65
CA VAL A 247 -2.79 -5.10 16.26
C VAL A 247 -2.28 -4.21 15.13
N PHE A 248 -1.04 -3.74 15.24
CA PHE A 248 -0.49 -2.68 14.39
C PHE A 248 0.66 -3.18 13.52
N TRP A 249 0.66 -2.83 12.24
CA TRP A 249 1.74 -3.13 11.28
C TRP A 249 2.29 -1.85 10.68
N GLY A 250 3.57 -1.87 10.28
CA GLY A 250 4.08 -0.87 9.33
C GLY A 250 3.19 -0.77 8.09
N CYS A 251 3.06 0.45 7.55
CA CYS A 251 2.17 0.70 6.42
C CYS A 251 2.90 1.37 5.27
N GLY A 252 2.69 0.86 4.04
CA GLY A 252 3.21 1.41 2.79
C GLY A 252 2.67 2.80 2.41
N VAL A 253 1.82 3.39 3.24
CA VAL A 253 1.46 4.82 3.19
C VAL A 253 2.57 5.70 3.79
N THR A 254 3.46 5.14 4.64
CA THR A 254 4.59 5.88 5.23
C THR A 254 5.43 6.60 4.16
N PRO A 255 5.90 5.93 3.09
CA PRO A 255 6.62 6.58 2.00
C PRO A 255 5.87 7.72 1.29
N GLN A 256 4.54 7.67 1.19
CA GLN A 256 3.76 8.79 0.65
C GLN A 256 3.80 9.98 1.59
N LEU A 257 3.61 9.72 2.88
CA LEU A 257 3.55 10.77 3.89
C LEU A 257 4.88 11.46 4.10
N VAL A 258 6.00 10.73 4.07
CA VAL A 258 7.32 11.37 4.24
C VAL A 258 7.60 12.37 3.13
N VAL A 259 7.20 12.06 1.89
CA VAL A 259 7.36 12.96 0.76
C VAL A 259 6.49 14.21 0.93
N MET A 260 5.21 14.02 1.30
CA MET A 260 4.29 15.13 1.56
C MET A 260 4.74 16.01 2.75
N GLN A 261 5.35 15.43 3.77
CA GLN A 261 5.88 16.15 4.93
C GLN A 261 7.09 17.03 4.59
N GLN A 262 7.84 16.70 3.53
CA GLN A 262 8.99 17.49 3.06
C GLN A 262 8.63 18.46 1.93
N LYS A 263 7.42 19.03 1.97
CA LYS A 263 6.89 19.93 0.93
C LYS A 263 7.82 21.10 0.55
N ASP A 264 8.55 21.64 1.51
CA ASP A 264 9.42 22.80 1.30
C ASP A 264 10.81 22.41 0.76
N LYS A 265 11.11 21.11 0.73
CA LYS A 265 12.43 20.58 0.32
C LYS A 265 12.40 19.81 -0.98
N ILE A 266 11.27 19.16 -1.28
CA ILE A 266 11.07 18.40 -2.51
C ILE A 266 10.45 19.33 -3.54
N ARG A 267 11.21 19.65 -4.58
CA ARG A 267 10.79 20.50 -5.69
C ARG A 267 10.34 19.64 -6.85
N GLY A 268 9.33 20.12 -7.58
CA GLY A 268 8.79 19.41 -8.74
C GLY A 268 7.67 18.42 -8.38
N PRO A 269 7.06 17.81 -9.42
CA PRO A 269 5.93 16.91 -9.23
C PRO A 269 6.38 15.60 -8.59
N VAL A 270 5.51 15.08 -7.72
CA VAL A 270 5.62 13.75 -7.12
C VAL A 270 4.40 12.96 -7.54
N ILE A 271 4.58 11.70 -7.93
CA ILE A 271 3.47 10.83 -8.29
C ILE A 271 3.40 9.68 -7.28
N SER A 272 2.21 9.34 -6.82
CA SER A 272 1.95 8.09 -6.11
C SER A 272 0.75 7.38 -6.72
N HIS A 273 0.56 6.12 -6.39
CA HIS A 273 -0.74 5.48 -6.56
C HIS A 273 -1.75 6.05 -5.53
N THR A 274 -3.05 6.02 -5.84
CA THR A 274 -4.07 6.29 -4.81
C THR A 274 -4.17 5.12 -3.85
N THR A 275 -4.39 5.38 -2.55
CA THR A 275 -4.53 4.33 -1.54
C THR A 275 -5.53 3.26 -1.96
N GLY A 276 -5.10 2.00 -1.96
CA GLY A 276 -5.92 0.86 -2.37
C GLY A 276 -5.85 0.52 -3.86
N ALA A 277 -5.27 1.37 -4.71
CA ALA A 277 -5.12 1.14 -6.15
C ALA A 277 -3.68 0.75 -6.52
N MET A 278 -3.23 -0.42 -6.09
CA MET A 278 -1.84 -0.87 -6.24
C MET A 278 -1.56 -1.49 -7.61
N LEU A 279 -0.28 -1.75 -7.91
CA LEU A 279 0.13 -2.49 -9.10
C LEU A 279 0.20 -3.98 -8.80
N ALA A 280 -0.38 -4.81 -9.66
CA ALA A 280 -0.15 -6.25 -9.64
C ALA A 280 1.26 -6.57 -10.19
N LEU A 281 2.08 -7.27 -9.41
CA LEU A 281 3.43 -7.69 -9.78
C LEU A 281 3.43 -9.07 -10.43
N ASP A 282 4.49 -9.40 -11.16
CA ASP A 282 4.67 -10.72 -11.79
C ASP A 282 5.24 -11.78 -10.83
N ILE A 283 5.61 -11.39 -9.60
CA ILE A 283 6.03 -12.30 -8.54
C ILE A 283 4.85 -12.78 -7.70
N THR A 284 4.85 -14.05 -7.32
CA THR A 284 3.84 -14.60 -6.42
C THR A 284 4.02 -14.11 -4.98
N SER A 285 2.94 -14.10 -4.20
CA SER A 285 3.00 -13.84 -2.76
C SER A 285 3.80 -14.91 -1.99
N GLU A 286 4.01 -16.08 -2.58
CA GLU A 286 4.85 -17.13 -2.01
C GLU A 286 6.33 -16.91 -2.31
N ASP A 287 6.68 -16.54 -3.55
CA ASP A 287 8.07 -16.30 -3.92
C ASP A 287 8.63 -15.04 -3.26
N ILE A 288 7.80 -14.00 -3.05
CA ILE A 288 8.23 -12.80 -2.34
C ILE A 288 8.63 -13.09 -0.89
N LYS A 289 8.03 -14.10 -0.22
CA LYS A 289 8.44 -14.56 1.12
C LYS A 289 9.86 -15.15 1.08
N ARG A 290 10.21 -15.86 0.01
CA ARG A 290 11.50 -16.57 -0.12
C ARG A 290 12.69 -15.63 -0.38
N ILE A 291 12.43 -14.43 -0.89
CA ILE A 291 13.46 -13.44 -1.21
C ILE A 291 13.79 -12.53 0.01
N GLY A 292 13.02 -12.62 1.11
CA GLY A 292 13.13 -11.78 2.32
C GLY A 292 13.84 -12.41 3.51
#